data_AF-A0A8T4ZCE6-F1
#
_entry.id   AF-A0A8T4ZCE6-F1
#
_cell.length_a   1.000
_cell.length_b   1.000
_cell.length_c   1.000
_cell.angle_alpha   90.00
_cell.angle_beta   90.00
_cell.angle_gamma   90.00
#
_symmetry.space_group_name_H-M   'P 1'
#
loop_
_entity.id
_entity.type
_entity.pdbx_description
1 polymer ?
#
loop_
_entity_poly.entity_id
_entity_poly.type
_entity_poly.pdbx_seq_one_letter_code
_entity_poly.pdbx_strand_id
1 'polypeptide(L)'
;MIGRDDVARVLSKYDLGSLRIGTIGSHSALDICDGAKDEGFETVTLCQRGREKTYLKHRRIIDRAIILDKFSDMAREDVQEELRGLNVISSYQTSPSQLLFWILTKSNIVLAFLLYY
;
A
#
# COMPACT_ATOMS: atom_id res chain seq x y z
N MET A 1 8.59 16.85 -11.87
CA MET A 1 7.21 16.69 -11.35
C MET A 1 6.61 15.50 -12.08
N ILE A 2 6.08 14.50 -11.37
CA ILE A 2 5.49 13.32 -12.02
C ILE A 2 4.09 13.71 -12.52
N GLY A 3 3.87 13.58 -13.82
CA GLY A 3 2.59 13.90 -14.46
C GLY A 3 1.61 12.72 -14.42
N ARG A 4 0.33 12.99 -14.69
CA ARG A 4 -0.69 11.92 -14.83
C ARG A 4 -0.34 10.94 -15.95
N ASP A 5 0.23 11.44 -17.04
CA ASP A 5 0.63 10.61 -18.19
C ASP A 5 1.77 9.66 -17.84
N ASP A 6 2.68 10.06 -16.94
CA ASP A 6 3.76 9.21 -16.45
C ASP A 6 3.19 8.07 -15.60
N VAL A 7 2.23 8.37 -14.72
CA VAL A 7 1.53 7.37 -13.92
C VAL A 7 0.74 6.41 -14.81
N ALA A 8 -0.01 6.93 -15.80
CA ALA A 8 -0.77 6.12 -16.73
C ALA A 8 0.12 5.17 -17.55
N ARG A 9 1.32 5.62 -17.96
CA ARG A 9 2.31 4.81 -18.67
C ARG A 9 2.89 3.68 -17.83
N VAL A 10 2.98 3.87 -16.51
CA VAL A 10 3.40 2.80 -15.59
C VAL A 10 2.26 1.81 -15.40
N LEU A 11 1.05 2.30 -15.10
CA LEU A 11 -0.12 1.46 -14.86
C LEU A 11 -0.56 0.67 -16.11
N SER A 12 -0.31 1.16 -17.32
CA SER A 12 -0.62 0.41 -18.54
C SER A 12 0.20 -0.87 -18.71
N LYS A 13 1.29 -1.03 -17.95
CA LYS A 13 2.11 -2.25 -17.92
C LYS A 13 1.70 -3.22 -16.82
N TYR A 14 0.81 -2.80 -15.91
CA TYR A 14 0.40 -3.63 -14.79
C TYR A 14 -0.64 -4.66 -15.24
N ASP A 15 -0.54 -5.86 -14.70
CA ASP A 15 -1.63 -6.82 -14.78
C ASP A 15 -2.67 -6.51 -13.70
N LEU A 16 -3.86 -6.07 -14.15
CA LEU A 16 -4.95 -5.70 -13.26
C LEU A 16 -5.52 -6.90 -12.48
N GLY A 17 -5.31 -8.13 -12.96
CA GLY A 17 -5.75 -9.36 -12.28
C GLY A 17 -4.84 -9.78 -11.11
N SER A 18 -3.65 -9.19 -11.00
CA SER A 18 -2.66 -9.53 -9.97
C SER A 18 -2.13 -8.31 -9.23
N LEU A 19 -2.97 -7.27 -9.08
CA LEU A 19 -2.65 -6.09 -8.30
C LEU A 19 -2.40 -6.43 -6.84
N ARG A 20 -1.44 -5.72 -6.25
CA ARG A 20 -1.10 -5.85 -4.83
C ARG A 20 -1.12 -4.50 -4.14
N ILE A 21 -1.48 -4.49 -2.86
CA ILE A 21 -1.45 -3.28 -2.05
C ILE A 21 -0.13 -3.20 -1.28
N GLY A 22 0.62 -2.14 -1.56
CA GLY A 22 1.92 -1.86 -0.95
C GLY A 22 1.82 -0.81 0.16
N THR A 23 2.51 -1.00 1.28
CA THR A 23 2.65 0.04 2.30
C THR A 23 4.01 0.00 3.00
N ILE A 24 4.40 1.11 3.60
CA ILE A 24 5.60 1.19 4.43
C ILE A 24 5.25 0.58 5.79
N GLY A 25 6.10 -0.33 6.28
CA GLY A 25 5.99 -0.96 7.61
C GLY A 25 6.15 0.05 8.74
N SER A 26 5.10 0.84 8.98
CA SER A 26 4.97 1.87 10.01
C SER A 26 3.58 1.83 10.67
N HIS A 27 3.15 2.94 11.29
CA HIS A 27 1.99 3.09 12.18
C HIS A 27 0.71 2.35 11.77
N SER A 28 0.30 2.39 10.50
CA SER A 28 -0.97 1.82 10.04
C SER A 28 -0.79 0.73 8.97
N ALA A 29 0.42 0.18 8.84
CA ALA A 29 0.69 -0.84 7.83
C ALA A 29 -0.17 -2.09 8.03
N LEU A 30 -0.37 -2.50 9.28
CA LEU A 30 -1.20 -3.67 9.60
C LEU A 30 -2.66 -3.41 9.23
N ASP A 31 -3.22 -2.24 9.55
CA ASP A 31 -4.62 -1.90 9.23
C ASP A 31 -4.84 -1.83 7.71
N ILE A 32 -3.90 -1.23 6.97
CA ILE A 32 -3.95 -1.19 5.50
C ILE A 32 -3.93 -2.60 4.92
N CYS A 33 -3.03 -3.45 5.42
CA CYS A 33 -2.88 -4.80 4.93
C CYS A 33 -4.09 -5.68 5.29
N ASP A 34 -4.69 -5.49 6.47
CA ASP A 34 -5.92 -6.20 6.86
C ASP A 34 -7.09 -5.79 5.96
N GLY A 35 -7.32 -4.48 5.75
CA GLY A 35 -8.35 -4.01 4.83
C GLY A 35 -8.12 -4.44 3.38
N ALA A 36 -6.86 -4.47 2.93
CA ALA A 36 -6.52 -5.00 1.61
C ALA A 36 -6.84 -6.50 1.48
N LYS A 37 -6.63 -7.29 2.55
CA LYS A 37 -7.01 -8.70 2.57
C LYS A 37 -8.52 -8.91 2.53
N ASP A 38 -9.29 -8.10 3.24
CA ASP A 38 -10.75 -8.16 3.23
C ASP A 38 -11.32 -7.91 1.83
N GLU A 39 -10.66 -7.06 1.05
CA GLU A 39 -11.00 -6.78 -0.36
C GLU A 39 -10.35 -7.78 -1.35
N GLY A 40 -9.65 -8.80 -0.86
CA GLY A 40 -9.10 -9.89 -1.67
C GLY A 40 -7.75 -9.61 -2.35
N PHE A 41 -7.06 -8.53 -1.98
CA PHE A 41 -5.74 -8.21 -2.52
C PHE A 41 -4.61 -8.92 -1.76
N GLU A 42 -3.53 -9.24 -2.48
CA GLU A 42 -2.26 -9.59 -1.84
C GLU A 42 -1.55 -8.32 -1.34
N THR A 43 -0.77 -8.47 -0.27
CA THR A 43 -0.15 -7.34 0.42
C THR A 43 1.38 -7.38 0.38
N VAL A 44 1.98 -6.20 0.21
CA VAL A 44 3.43 -6.01 0.24
C VAL A 44 3.78 -4.95 1.28
N THR A 45 4.67 -5.25 2.20
CA THR A 45 5.15 -4.28 3.19
C THR A 45 6.64 -3.99 3.03
N LEU A 46 7.00 -2.72 2.92
CA LEU A 46 8.38 -2.24 2.89
C LEU A 46 8.84 -1.99 4.33
N CYS A 47 9.64 -2.87 4.90
CA CYS A 47 10.11 -2.77 6.27
C CYS A 47 11.56 -2.30 6.33
N GLN A 48 11.88 -1.45 7.30
CA GLN A 48 13.28 -1.16 7.60
C GLN A 48 13.87 -2.24 8.51
N ARG A 49 15.12 -2.63 8.24
CA ARG A 49 15.90 -3.56 9.06
C ARG A 49 15.95 -3.10 10.52
N GLY A 50 15.75 -4.04 11.44
CA GLY A 50 15.55 -3.81 12.86
C GLY A 50 14.11 -3.55 13.28
N ARG A 51 13.18 -3.29 12.34
CA ARG A 51 11.75 -3.01 12.60
C ARG A 51 10.80 -3.98 11.91
N GLU A 52 11.32 -4.95 11.18
CA GLU A 52 10.56 -5.93 10.38
C GLU A 52 9.84 -6.98 11.21
N LYS A 53 10.34 -7.29 12.43
CA LYS A 53 9.83 -8.39 13.25
C LYS A 53 8.33 -8.32 13.51
N THR A 54 7.78 -7.12 13.68
CA THR A 54 6.34 -6.93 13.88
C THR A 54 5.56 -7.41 12.67
N TYR A 55 5.92 -6.97 11.47
CA TYR A 55 5.24 -7.33 10.22
C TYR A 55 5.43 -8.80 9.87
N LEU A 56 6.63 -9.35 10.14
CA LEU A 56 6.89 -10.76 9.88
C LEU A 56 6.06 -11.71 10.76
N LYS A 57 5.55 -11.25 11.91
CA LYS A 57 4.65 -12.05 12.75
C LYS A 57 3.23 -12.12 12.20
N HIS A 58 2.79 -11.14 11.41
CA HIS A 58 1.42 -11.00 10.95
C HIS A 58 1.21 -11.66 9.57
N ARG A 59 1.61 -12.92 9.44
CA ARG A 59 1.57 -13.68 8.17
C ARG A 59 0.18 -13.80 7.53
N ARG A 60 -0.89 -13.66 8.32
CA ARG A 60 -2.28 -13.67 7.81
C ARG A 60 -2.53 -12.50 6.86
N ILE A 61 -1.96 -11.33 7.16
CA ILE A 61 -2.25 -10.08 6.46
C ILE A 61 -1.05 -9.54 5.69
N ILE A 62 0.16 -10.05 5.93
CA ILE A 62 1.39 -9.67 5.22
C ILE A 62 1.85 -10.84 4.36
N ASP A 63 1.56 -10.77 3.05
CA ASP A 63 1.97 -11.82 2.10
C ASP A 63 3.46 -11.71 1.76
N ARG A 64 3.94 -10.48 1.53
CA ARG A 64 5.35 -10.21 1.22
C ARG A 64 5.90 -9.07 2.08
N ALA A 65 7.11 -9.25 2.59
CA ALA A 65 7.85 -8.19 3.26
C ALA A 65 9.18 -7.94 2.53
N ILE A 66 9.36 -6.72 2.01
CA ILE A 66 10.62 -6.26 1.40
C ILE A 66 11.42 -5.55 2.48
N ILE A 67 12.62 -6.05 2.78
CA ILE A 67 13.45 -5.52 3.86
C ILE A 67 14.49 -4.56 3.28
N LEU A 68 14.42 -3.29 3.69
CA LEU A 68 15.33 -2.22 3.32
C LEU A 68 16.27 -1.90 4.48
N ASP A 69 17.46 -1.38 4.20
CA ASP A 69 18.35 -0.91 5.27
C ASP A 69 17.86 0.42 5.86
N LYS A 70 17.32 1.30 5.00
CA LYS A 70 16.63 2.54 5.39
C LYS A 70 15.38 2.75 4.56
N PHE A 71 14.37 3.43 5.10
CA PHE A 71 13.18 3.78 4.31
C PHE A 71 13.52 4.61 3.07
N SER A 72 14.53 5.47 3.11
CA SER A 72 15.00 6.23 1.93
C SER A 72 15.38 5.35 0.74
N ASP A 73 15.76 4.10 0.99
CA ASP A 73 16.15 3.14 -0.04
C ASP A 73 14.96 2.71 -0.91
N MET A 74 13.72 3.00 -0.50
CA MET A 74 12.54 2.73 -1.31
C MET A 74 12.59 3.46 -2.66
N ALA A 75 13.27 4.61 -2.73
CA ALA A 75 13.37 5.40 -3.95
C ALA A 75 14.45 4.88 -4.92
N ARG A 76 15.22 3.85 -4.53
CA ARG A 76 16.21 3.25 -5.43
C ARG A 76 15.51 2.56 -6.60
N GLU A 77 16.15 2.61 -7.76
CA GLU A 77 15.56 2.08 -8.99
C GLU A 77 15.27 0.58 -8.89
N ASP A 78 16.15 -0.21 -8.27
CA ASP A 78 15.99 -1.65 -8.10
C ASP A 78 14.75 -1.99 -7.25
N VAL A 79 14.50 -1.23 -6.18
CA VAL A 79 13.30 -1.41 -5.34
C VAL A 79 12.04 -0.98 -6.10
N GLN A 80 12.11 0.12 -6.87
CA GLN A 80 10.99 0.58 -7.69
C GLN A 80 10.65 -0.40 -8.82
N GLU A 81 11.66 -1.02 -9.44
CA GLU A 81 11.49 -2.08 -10.43
C GLU A 81 10.86 -3.33 -9.81
N GLU A 82 11.29 -3.74 -8.62
CA GLU A 82 10.67 -4.86 -7.89
C GLU A 82 9.18 -4.58 -7.63
N LEU A 83 8.84 -3.40 -7.11
CA LEU A 83 7.45 -3.02 -6.83
C LEU A 83 6.58 -2.99 -8.10
N ARG A 84 7.11 -2.46 -9.21
CA ARG A 84 6.41 -2.45 -10.50
C ARG A 84 6.23 -3.85 -11.06
N GLY A 85 7.25 -4.70 -10.97
CA GLY A 85 7.19 -6.10 -11.41
C GLY A 85 6.20 -6.94 -10.61
N LEU A 86 5.86 -6.51 -9.39
CA LEU A 86 4.85 -7.12 -8.54
C LEU A 86 3.46 -6.51 -8.71
N ASN A 87 3.26 -5.58 -9.65
CA ASN A 87 2.02 -4.84 -9.83
C ASN A 87 1.55 -4.13 -8.55
N VAL A 88 2.49 -3.63 -7.74
CA VAL A 88 2.18 -3.01 -6.45
C VAL A 88 1.69 -1.58 -6.65
N ILE A 89 0.51 -1.30 -6.09
CA ILE A 89 0.02 0.05 -5.86
C ILE A 89 0.34 0.40 -4.42
N SER A 90 1.27 1.32 -4.23
CA SER A 90 1.72 1.75 -2.91
C SER A 90 0.83 2.86 -2.36
N SER A 91 0.20 2.63 -1.20
CA SER A 91 -0.38 3.70 -0.40
C SER A 91 0.75 4.41 0.37
N TYR A 92 1.10 5.63 -0.02
CA TYR A 92 2.03 6.44 0.75
C TYR A 92 1.28 7.11 1.90
N GLN A 93 1.68 6.84 3.14
CA GLN A 93 1.08 7.49 4.29
C GLN A 93 1.96 8.59 4.85
N THR A 94 1.44 9.81 4.76
CA THR A 94 1.65 10.86 5.76
C THR A 94 0.31 11.02 6.49
N SER A 95 0.22 10.52 7.73
CA SER A 95 -0.94 10.56 8.66
C SER A 95 -2.06 9.48 8.50
N PRO A 96 -2.43 8.77 9.59
CA PRO A 96 -3.58 7.84 9.72
C PRO A 96 -4.94 8.39 9.23
N SER A 97 -5.16 9.70 9.32
CA SER A 97 -6.46 10.32 9.04
C SER A 97 -6.88 10.27 7.57
N GLN A 98 -5.94 10.19 6.62
CA GLN A 98 -6.27 10.21 5.20
C GLN A 98 -6.66 8.84 4.63
N LEU A 99 -6.25 7.74 5.27
CA LEU A 99 -6.64 6.39 4.86
C LEU A 99 -8.12 6.13 5.16
N LEU A 100 -8.58 6.51 6.36
CA LEU A 100 -10.00 6.46 6.70
C LEU A 100 -10.82 7.29 5.72
N PHE A 101 -10.35 8.49 5.36
CA PHE A 101 -11.03 9.33 4.37
C PHE A 101 -11.07 8.69 2.97
N TRP A 102 -10.00 8.02 2.54
CA TRP A 102 -9.95 7.37 1.23
C TRP A 102 -10.80 6.09 1.17
N ILE A 103 -10.80 5.26 2.22
CA ILE A 103 -11.65 4.07 2.34
C ILE A 103 -13.13 4.48 2.39
N LEU A 104 -13.46 5.50 3.18
CA LEU A 104 -14.83 6.02 3.29
C LEU A 104 -15.35 6.68 2.00
N THR A 105 -14.48 7.18 1.13
CA THR A 105 -14.88 7.83 -0.14
C THR A 105 -14.96 6.88 -1.34
N LYS A 106 -14.43 5.65 -1.22
CA LYS A 106 -14.40 4.65 -2.31
C LYS A 106 -15.43 3.54 -2.14
N SER A 107 -15.85 3.23 -0.92
CA SER A 107 -16.97 2.33 -0.66
C SER A 107 -18.27 3.14 -0.73
N ASN A 108 -19.24 2.68 -1.53
CA ASN A 108 -20.60 3.25 -1.67
C ASN A 108 -21.46 3.21 -0.37
N ILE A 109 -20.86 3.44 0.80
CA ILE A 109 -21.50 3.43 2.12
C ILE A 109 -21.70 4.85 2.68
N VAL A 110 -21.09 5.89 2.10
CA VAL A 110 -21.28 7.28 2.55
C VAL A 110 -22.37 8.00 1.75
N LEU A 111 -23.52 7.34 1.58
CA LEU A 111 -24.80 8.06 1.38
C LEU A 111 -25.54 8.29 2.70
N ALA A 112 -25.02 7.82 3.84
CA ALA A 112 -25.72 7.91 5.13
C ALA A 112 -25.12 8.91 6.14
N PHE A 113 -23.93 9.48 5.90
CA PHE A 113 -23.26 10.31 6.91
C PHE A 113 -23.38 11.83 6.70
N LEU A 114 -24.04 12.28 5.62
CA LEU A 114 -24.34 13.69 5.36
C LEU A 114 -25.76 14.11 5.81
N LEU A 115 -26.42 13.31 6.65
CA LEU A 115 -27.73 13.64 7.25
C LEU A 115 -27.69 13.91 8.76
N TYR A 116 -26.52 13.92 9.40
CA TYR A 116 -26.39 14.39 10.78
C TYR A 116 -25.11 15.20 10.92
N TYR A 117 -25.31 16.51 11.12
CA TYR A 117 -24.37 17.64 11.25
C TYR A 117 -23.99 18.36 9.96
#